data_AF-A0A947NR93-F1
#
_entry.id   AF-A0A947NR93-F1
#
_cell.length_a   1.000
_cell.length_b   1.000
_cell.length_c   1.000
_cell.angle_alpha   90.00
_cell.angle_beta   90.00
_cell.angle_gamma   90.00
#
_symmetry.space_group_name_H-M   'P 1'
#
loop_
_entity.id
_entity.type
_entity.pdbx_description
1 polymer ?
#
loop_
_entity_poly.entity_id
_entity_poly.type
_entity_poly.pdbx_seq_one_letter_code
_entity_poly.pdbx_strand_id
1 'polypeptide(L)'
;MKTKEDEIMDFLHEKIFDAILVSSTASPKVKEATQRTISYLQQRDAKGMIEYFWHCVKGSDRSIEFAGQLKQEGFARFEDVMEEFRRRFNEKWLNS
;
A
#
# COMPACT_ATOMS: atom_id res chain seq x y z
N MET A 1 -11.53 17.48 -8.91
CA MET A 1 -10.49 16.84 -9.75
C MET A 1 -9.68 15.97 -8.81
N LYS A 2 -9.46 14.68 -9.12
CA LYS A 2 -8.61 13.84 -8.27
C LYS A 2 -7.17 14.29 -8.39
N THR A 3 -6.46 14.32 -7.27
CA THR A 3 -5.01 14.49 -7.24
C THR A 3 -4.32 13.18 -7.60
N LYS A 4 -3.02 13.23 -7.90
CA LYS A 4 -2.22 12.03 -8.17
C LYS A 4 -2.13 11.15 -6.92
N GLU A 5 -2.06 11.78 -5.75
CA GLU A 5 -2.10 11.16 -4.43
C GLU A 5 -3.42 10.40 -4.21
N ASP A 6 -4.56 10.98 -4.59
CA ASP A 6 -5.85 10.31 -4.52
C ASP A 6 -5.87 9.04 -5.39
N GLU A 7 -5.32 9.09 -6.61
CA GLU A 7 -5.28 7.92 -7.50
C GLU A 7 -4.43 6.77 -6.92
N ILE A 8 -3.31 7.08 -6.27
CA ILE A 8 -2.47 6.10 -5.58
C ILE A 8 -3.21 5.51 -4.38
N MET A 9 -3.81 6.38 -3.56
CA MET A 9 -4.56 5.94 -2.37
C MET A 9 -5.75 5.06 -2.75
N ASP A 10 -6.53 5.45 -3.76
CA ASP A 10 -7.65 4.66 -4.27
C ASP A 10 -7.20 3.27 -4.71
N PHE A 11 -6.08 3.18 -5.45
CA PHE A 11 -5.53 1.90 -5.87
C PHE A 11 -5.16 1.02 -4.67
N LEU A 12 -4.48 1.58 -3.66
CA LEU A 12 -4.05 0.80 -2.51
C LEU A 12 -5.23 0.40 -1.62
N HIS A 13 -6.27 1.24 -1.51
CA HIS A 13 -7.53 0.89 -0.86
C HIS A 13 -8.22 -0.28 -1.55
N GLU A 14 -8.42 -0.17 -2.86
CA GLU A 14 -9.07 -1.19 -3.67
C GLU A 14 -8.33 -2.54 -3.62
N LYS A 15 -6.99 -2.51 -3.74
CA LYS A 15 -6.20 -3.74 -3.90
C LYS A 15 -5.74 -4.37 -2.59
N ILE A 16 -5.61 -3.60 -1.51
CA ILE A 16 -4.98 -4.08 -0.26
C ILE A 16 -5.79 -3.64 0.97
N PHE A 17 -5.93 -2.33 1.19
CA PHE A 17 -6.29 -1.83 2.52
C PHE A 17 -7.73 -2.12 2.91
N ASP A 18 -8.69 -1.96 2.00
CA ASP A 18 -10.11 -2.09 2.36
C ASP A 18 -10.45 -3.52 2.76
N ALA A 19 -9.92 -4.51 2.04
CA ALA A 19 -10.09 -5.93 2.38
C ALA A 19 -9.65 -6.24 3.82
N ILE A 20 -8.59 -5.59 4.29
CA ILE A 20 -8.07 -5.73 5.66
C ILE A 20 -8.98 -5.00 6.66
N LEU A 21 -9.31 -3.73 6.37
CA LEU A 21 -10.00 -2.86 7.32
C LEU A 21 -11.44 -3.33 7.60
N VAL A 22 -12.15 -3.78 6.56
CA VAL A 22 -13.54 -4.26 6.68
C VAL A 22 -13.65 -5.70 7.14
N SER A 23 -12.56 -6.48 7.10
CA SER A 23 -12.59 -7.89 7.51
C SER A 23 -12.90 -8.04 8.99
N SER A 24 -13.83 -8.95 9.33
CA SER A 24 -14.13 -9.33 10.71
C SER A 24 -13.09 -10.29 11.30
N THR A 25 -12.24 -10.88 10.47
CA THR A 25 -11.25 -11.89 10.87
C THR A 25 -9.81 -11.37 10.88
N ALA A 26 -9.55 -10.21 10.27
CA ALA A 26 -8.24 -9.56 10.31
C ALA A 26 -7.84 -9.26 11.76
N SER A 27 -6.60 -9.57 12.11
CA SER A 27 -6.09 -9.32 13.46
C SER A 27 -6.01 -7.81 13.75
N PRO A 28 -6.16 -7.40 15.03
CA PRO A 28 -5.98 -6.00 15.41
C PRO A 28 -4.62 -5.43 14.98
N LYS A 29 -3.57 -6.24 15.08
CA LYS A 29 -2.20 -5.87 14.68
C LYS A 29 -2.11 -5.53 13.20
N VAL A 30 -2.71 -6.35 12.32
CA VAL A 30 -2.72 -6.10 10.87
C VAL A 30 -3.54 -4.87 10.51
N LYS A 31 -4.68 -4.65 11.20
CA LYS A 31 -5.48 -3.43 11.02
C LYS A 31 -4.72 -2.16 11.44
N GLU A 32 -4.09 -2.18 12.61
CA GLU A 32 -3.29 -1.05 13.12
C GLU A 32 -2.11 -0.74 12.21
N ALA A 33 -1.40 -1.75 11.73
CA ALA A 33 -0.30 -1.59 10.78
C ALA A 33 -0.80 -0.96 9.46
N THR A 34 -1.94 -1.43 8.96
CA THR A 34 -2.58 -0.89 7.74
C THR A 34 -2.96 0.59 7.91
N GLN A 35 -3.62 0.95 9.01
CA GLN A 35 -3.99 2.34 9.31
C GLN A 35 -2.76 3.25 9.43
N ARG A 36 -1.68 2.74 10.03
CA ARG A 36 -0.41 3.46 10.13
C ARG A 36 0.23 3.68 8.75
N THR A 37 0.21 2.67 7.89
CA THR A 37 0.69 2.79 6.51
C THR A 37 -0.11 3.84 5.73
N ILE A 38 -1.44 3.84 5.85
CA ILE A 38 -2.30 4.89 5.26
C ILE A 38 -1.90 6.27 5.77
N SER A 39 -1.74 6.43 7.08
CA SER A 39 -1.35 7.70 7.71
C SER A 39 0.01 8.19 7.21
N TYR A 40 0.96 7.28 7.00
CA TYR A 40 2.26 7.64 6.41
C TYR A 40 2.10 8.08 4.96
N LEU A 41 1.36 7.35 4.13
CA LEU A 41 1.15 7.73 2.74
C LEU A 41 0.52 9.12 2.63
N GLN A 42 -0.49 9.43 3.44
CA GLN A 42 -1.17 10.73 3.46
C GLN A 42 -0.28 11.93 3.79
N GLN A 43 0.91 11.72 4.35
CA GLN A 43 1.89 12.77 4.66
C GLN A 43 2.88 13.04 3.53
N ARG A 44 2.72 12.37 2.38
CA ARG A 44 3.66 12.40 1.25
C ARG A 44 2.97 12.95 0.00
N ASP A 45 3.77 13.51 -0.89
CA ASP A 45 3.37 13.76 -2.27
C ASP A 45 3.36 12.45 -3.08
N ALA A 46 2.85 12.50 -4.30
CA ALA A 46 2.72 11.31 -5.16
C ALA A 46 4.05 10.59 -5.39
N LYS A 47 5.16 11.34 -5.55
CA LYS A 47 6.49 10.76 -5.69
C LYS A 47 6.90 10.03 -4.41
N GLY A 48 6.74 10.64 -3.25
CA GLY A 48 7.04 10.03 -1.96
C GLY A 48 6.16 8.81 -1.67
N MET A 49 4.90 8.79 -2.10
CA MET A 49 4.04 7.60 -2.01
C MET A 49 4.58 6.44 -2.85
N ILE A 50 5.01 6.69 -4.09
CA ILE A 50 5.65 5.68 -4.96
C ILE A 50 6.95 5.16 -4.32
N GLU A 51 7.79 6.05 -3.81
CA GLU A 51 9.03 5.66 -3.12
C GLU A 51 8.75 4.79 -1.88
N TYR A 52 7.73 5.16 -1.10
CA TYR A 52 7.29 4.39 0.07
C TYR A 52 6.78 3.00 -0.34
N PHE A 53 5.98 2.90 -1.40
CA PHE A 53 5.53 1.62 -1.95
C PHE A 53 6.73 0.72 -2.25
N TRP A 54 7.74 1.23 -2.95
CA TRP A 54 8.94 0.46 -3.27
C TRP A 54 9.79 0.12 -2.05
N HIS A 55 9.80 0.95 -1.01
CA HIS A 55 10.42 0.62 0.26
C HIS A 55 9.73 -0.58 0.93
N CYS A 56 8.39 -0.62 0.93
CA CYS A 56 7.62 -1.76 1.43
C CYS A 56 7.94 -3.05 0.65
N VAL A 57 8.03 -2.97 -0.68
CA VAL A 57 8.37 -4.11 -1.56
C VAL A 57 9.82 -4.58 -1.37
N LYS A 58 10.78 -3.67 -1.20
CA LYS A 58 12.21 -4.02 -1.04
C LYS A 58 12.51 -4.75 0.27
N GLY A 59 11.69 -4.56 1.30
CA GLY A 59 11.77 -5.33 2.54
C GLY A 59 12.82 -4.81 3.54
N SER A 60 12.42 -3.89 4.41
CA SER A 60 12.95 -3.80 5.78
C SER A 60 12.43 -4.97 6.64
N ASP A 61 13.08 -5.29 7.76
CA ASP A 61 12.63 -6.33 8.70
C ASP A 61 11.14 -6.16 9.09
N ARG A 62 10.73 -4.91 9.34
CA ARG A 62 9.33 -4.59 9.70
C ARG A 62 8.35 -4.83 8.54
N SER A 63 8.73 -4.51 7.31
CA SER A 63 7.88 -4.77 6.15
C SER A 63 7.82 -6.26 5.80
N ILE A 64 8.89 -7.02 6.05
CA ILE A 64 8.89 -8.48 5.89
C ILE A 64 7.95 -9.12 6.92
N GLU A 65 8.00 -8.69 8.18
CA GLU A 65 7.09 -9.17 9.22
C GLU A 65 5.62 -8.87 8.86
N PHE A 66 5.34 -7.64 8.40
CA PHE A 66 4.00 -7.26 8.01
C PHE A 66 3.50 -8.04 6.78
N ALA A 67 4.33 -8.15 5.73
CA ALA A 67 4.01 -8.97 4.55
C ALA A 67 3.76 -10.44 4.91
N GLY A 68 4.52 -10.98 5.88
CA GLY A 68 4.31 -12.31 6.43
C GLY A 68 2.94 -12.47 7.11
N GLN A 69 2.54 -11.48 7.92
CA GLN A 69 1.22 -11.47 8.58
C GLN A 69 0.07 -11.39 7.57
N LEU A 70 0.18 -10.50 6.58
CA LEU A 70 -0.81 -10.39 5.50
C LEU A 70 -1.00 -11.74 4.81
N LYS A 71 0.10 -12.41 4.45
CA LYS A 71 0.04 -13.74 3.81
C LYS A 71 -0.58 -14.81 4.71
N GLN A 72 -0.24 -14.83 6.00
CA GLN A 72 -0.79 -15.79 6.96
C GLN A 72 -2.29 -15.61 7.15
N GLU A 73 -2.77 -14.36 7.10
CA GLU A 73 -4.18 -14.02 7.25
C GLU A 73 -4.95 -14.04 5.90
N GLY A 74 -4.28 -14.32 4.79
CA GLY A 74 -4.89 -14.46 3.47
C GLY A 74 -5.16 -13.13 2.74
N PHE A 75 -4.49 -12.04 3.13
CA PHE A 75 -4.58 -10.74 2.48
C PHE A 75 -3.50 -10.55 1.42
N ALA A 76 -3.81 -9.70 0.42
CA ALA A 76 -2.85 -9.27 -0.59
C ALA A 76 -1.72 -8.44 0.04
N ARG A 77 -0.53 -8.54 -0.54
CA ARG A 77 0.66 -7.77 -0.16
C ARG A 77 1.02 -6.78 -1.25
N PHE A 78 1.94 -5.87 -0.93
CA PHE A 78 2.48 -4.90 -1.89
C PHE A 78 3.13 -5.59 -3.10
N GLU A 79 3.81 -6.71 -2.86
CA GLU A 79 4.46 -7.53 -3.89
C GLU A 79 3.46 -8.16 -4.86
N ASP A 80 2.23 -8.44 -4.41
CA ASP A 80 1.21 -9.08 -5.23
C ASP A 80 0.58 -8.09 -6.24
N VAL A 81 0.71 -6.78 -5.99
CA VAL A 81 0.15 -5.71 -6.83
C VAL A 81 1.23 -4.86 -7.52
N MET A 82 2.51 -5.18 -7.30
CA MET A 82 3.63 -4.33 -7.71
C MET A 82 3.74 -4.12 -9.22
N GLU A 83 3.36 -5.11 -10.03
CA GLU A 83 3.45 -5.00 -11.48
C GLU A 83 2.42 -4.00 -12.02
N GLU A 84 1.17 -4.11 -11.56
CA GLU A 84 0.09 -3.18 -11.91
C GLU A 84 0.44 -1.77 -11.42
N PHE A 85 0.92 -1.65 -10.17
CA PHE A 85 1.36 -0.38 -9.59
C PHE A 85 2.44 0.28 -10.45
N ARG A 86 3.48 -0.46 -10.86
CA ARG A 86 4.57 0.08 -11.71
C ARG A 86 4.08 0.54 -13.08
N ARG A 87 3.16 -0.20 -13.69
CA ARG A 87 2.61 0.18 -15.01
C ARG A 87 1.78 1.46 -14.92
N ARG A 88 1.03 1.64 -13.84
CA ARG A 88 0.10 2.77 -13.65
C ARG A 88 0.79 4.03 -13.11
N PHE A 89 1.65 3.88 -12.10
CA PHE A 89 2.28 4.99 -11.38
C PHE A 89 3.79 5.03 -11.65
N ASN A 90 4.16 5.60 -12.80
CA ASN A 90 5.54 5.71 -13.27
C ASN A 90 5.96 7.17 -13.53
N GLU A 91 7.21 7.39 -13.94
CA GLU A 91 7.74 8.72 -14.22
C GLU A 91 6.94 9.49 -15.28
N LYS A 92 6.40 8.81 -16.29
CA LYS A 92 5.56 9.46 -17.31
C LYS A 92 4.26 9.97 -16.68
N TRP A 93 3.63 9.19 -15.82
CA TRP A 93 2.43 9.62 -15.08
C TRP A 93 2.74 10.72 -14.06
N LEU A 94 3.90 10.70 -13.40
CA LEU A 94 4.28 11.78 -12.48
C LEU A 94 4.41 13.13 -13.19
N ASN A 95 4.89 13.13 -14.44
CA ASN A 95 5.15 14.34 -15.23
C ASN A 95 3.98 14.78 -16.13
N SER A 96 2.82 14.13 -16.06
CA SER A 96 1.63 14.44 -16.87
C SER A 96 0.65 15.38 -16.17
#